data_AF-A0A7J3QG36-F1
#
_entry.id   AF-A0A7J3QG36-F1
#
_cell.length_a   1.000
_cell.length_b   1.000
_cell.length_c   1.000
_cell.angle_alpha   90.00
_cell.angle_beta   90.00
_cell.angle_gamma   90.00
#
_symmetry.space_group_name_H-M   'P 1'
#
loop_
_entity.id
_entity.type
_entity.pdbx_description
1 polymer ?
#
loop_
_entity_poly.entity_id
_entity_poly.type
_entity_poly.pdbx_seq_one_letter_code
_entity_poly.pdbx_strand_id
1 'polypeptide(L)'
;MHGRKSGVLLHVTSLPSDFGIGDLGPACFEFLDFLAGSGQGVWQVLPLTPTDPSTGNSPYVSSSLFAGNELLVSPEVMAADGLLDKSSV
;
A
#
# COMPACT_ATOMS: atom_id res chain seq x y z
N MET A 1 29.18 -0.53 -9.07
CA MET A 1 28.74 -1.95 -9.20
C MET A 1 27.47 -2.11 -8.38
N HIS A 2 26.40 -2.65 -8.96
CA HIS A 2 25.19 -2.96 -8.19
C HIS A 2 25.46 -4.21 -7.35
N GLY A 3 25.49 -4.07 -6.03
CA GLY A 3 25.61 -5.20 -5.11
C GLY A 3 24.42 -6.16 -5.25
N ARG A 4 24.61 -7.44 -4.88
CA ARG A 4 23.52 -8.43 -4.87
C ARG A 4 22.40 -7.95 -3.94
N LYS A 5 21.16 -7.99 -4.41
CA LYS A 5 19.95 -7.68 -3.63
C LYS A 5 18.91 -8.79 -3.78
N SER A 6 18.09 -8.96 -2.77
CA SER A 6 16.85 -9.74 -2.80
C SER A 6 15.69 -8.84 -2.37
N GLY A 7 14.46 -9.30 -2.63
CA GLY A 7 13.27 -8.57 -2.28
C GLY A 7 12.00 -9.41 -2.35
N VAL A 8 10.89 -8.79 -1.97
CA VAL A 8 9.55 -9.40 -2.01
C VAL A 8 8.66 -8.63 -2.98
N LEU A 9 7.89 -9.38 -3.78
CA LEU A 9 6.75 -8.85 -4.52
C LEU A 9 5.49 -9.03 -3.67
N LEU A 10 4.92 -7.91 -3.23
CA LEU A 10 3.65 -7.87 -2.51
C LEU A 10 2.99 -6.53 -2.84
N HIS A 11 1.75 -6.52 -3.33
CA HIS A 11 1.07 -5.25 -3.55
C HIS A 11 0.49 -4.69 -2.25
N VAL A 12 0.36 -3.37 -2.15
CA VAL A 12 -0.16 -2.68 -0.95
C VAL A 12 -1.54 -3.22 -0.56
N THR A 13 -2.40 -3.48 -1.54
CA THR A 13 -3.75 -4.03 -1.33
C THR A 13 -3.78 -5.38 -0.62
N SER A 14 -2.66 -6.12 -0.62
CA SER A 14 -2.52 -7.44 0.00
C SER A 14 -1.98 -7.38 1.44
N LEU A 15 -1.67 -6.19 1.95
CA LEU A 15 -1.31 -6.01 3.35
C LEU A 15 -2.53 -6.27 4.26
N PRO A 16 -2.31 -6.82 5.46
CA PRO A 16 -3.40 -7.14 6.39
C PRO A 16 -3.83 -5.90 7.19
N SER A 17 -4.36 -4.87 6.52
CA SER A 17 -4.96 -3.70 7.19
C SER A 17 -6.42 -3.94 7.59
N ASP A 18 -6.94 -3.17 8.53
CA ASP A 18 -8.24 -3.43 9.18
C ASP A 18 -9.47 -3.01 8.38
N PHE A 19 -9.31 -2.18 7.34
CA PHE A 19 -10.43 -1.56 6.62
C PHE A 19 -10.83 -2.29 5.32
N GLY A 20 -10.58 -3.60 5.27
CA GLY A 20 -11.00 -4.49 4.18
C GLY A 20 -10.08 -4.52 2.95
N ILE A 21 -9.09 -3.63 2.88
CA ILE A 21 -8.02 -3.63 1.88
C ILE A 21 -6.73 -3.13 2.54
N GLY A 22 -5.58 -3.64 2.08
CA GLY A 22 -4.30 -3.13 2.54
C GLY A 22 -4.05 -1.68 2.11
N ASP A 23 -3.45 -0.90 3.00
CA ASP A 23 -3.26 0.55 2.88
C ASP A 23 -1.82 0.98 3.19
N LEU A 24 -1.55 2.29 3.08
CA LEU A 24 -0.28 2.92 3.45
C LEU A 24 -0.27 3.34 4.94
N GLY A 25 -0.76 2.43 5.81
CA GLY A 25 -0.89 2.63 7.26
C GLY A 25 0.07 1.77 8.10
N PRO A 26 -0.28 1.48 9.36
CA PRO A 26 0.56 0.69 10.28
C PRO A 26 1.05 -0.64 9.71
N ALA A 27 0.18 -1.42 9.07
CA ALA A 27 0.54 -2.71 8.47
C ALA A 27 1.62 -2.58 7.38
N CYS A 28 1.67 -1.45 6.66
CA CYS A 28 2.74 -1.16 5.70
C CYS A 28 4.09 -0.95 6.40
N PHE A 29 4.11 -0.21 7.52
CA PHE A 29 5.34 -0.02 8.30
C PHE A 29 5.82 -1.34 8.93
N GLU A 30 4.91 -2.14 9.46
CA GLU A 30 5.24 -3.49 9.98
C GLU A 30 5.84 -4.39 8.89
N PHE A 31 5.31 -4.33 7.66
CA PHE A 31 5.88 -5.07 6.54
C PHE A 31 7.28 -4.56 6.15
N LEU A 32 7.51 -3.24 6.19
CA LEU A 32 8.84 -2.67 5.96
C LEU A 32 9.84 -3.10 7.05
N ASP A 33 9.42 -3.13 8.31
CA ASP A 33 10.24 -3.62 9.42
C ASP A 33 10.54 -5.11 9.26
N PHE A 34 9.57 -5.91 8.80
CA PHE A 34 9.79 -7.30 8.44
C PHE A 34 10.83 -7.44 7.32
N LEU A 35 10.73 -6.67 6.23
CA LEU A 35 11.69 -6.71 5.12
C LEU A 35 13.10 -6.33 5.59
N ALA A 36 13.22 -5.26 6.37
CA ALA A 36 14.48 -4.82 6.94
C ALA A 36 15.09 -5.89 7.86
N GLY A 37 14.28 -6.45 8.77
CA GLY A 37 14.68 -7.51 9.70
C GLY A 37 15.05 -8.83 9.02
N SER A 38 14.52 -9.10 7.83
CA SER A 38 14.83 -10.27 7.01
C SER A 38 15.89 -10.02 5.91
N GLY A 39 16.55 -8.85 5.94
CA GLY A 39 17.64 -8.50 5.02
C GLY A 39 17.20 -8.28 3.56
N GLN A 40 15.91 -8.08 3.32
CA GLN A 40 15.39 -7.77 1.99
C GLN A 40 15.68 -6.30 1.67
N GLY A 41 16.29 -6.07 0.51
CA GLY A 41 16.73 -4.72 0.07
C GLY A 41 15.83 -4.10 -0.98
N VAL A 42 14.75 -4.78 -1.37
CA VAL A 42 13.80 -4.36 -2.42
C VAL A 42 12.39 -4.78 -2.03
N TRP A 43 11.44 -3.88 -2.20
CA TRP A 43 10.01 -4.18 -2.22
C TRP A 43 9.48 -3.80 -3.60
N GLN A 44 8.91 -4.78 -4.31
CA GLN A 44 8.26 -4.56 -5.59
C GLN A 44 6.74 -4.53 -5.40
N VAL A 45 6.09 -3.55 -6.03
CA VAL A 45 4.63 -3.37 -6.05
C VAL A 45 4.11 -3.37 -7.49
N LEU A 46 2.80 -3.59 -7.66
CA LEU A 46 2.07 -3.31 -8.90
C LEU A 46 1.82 -1.79 -9.03
N PRO A 47 1.28 -1.27 -10.16
CA PRO A 47 0.96 0.15 -10.28
C PRO A 47 0.03 0.63 -9.16
N LEU A 48 0.30 1.82 -8.63
CA LEU A 48 -0.46 2.41 -7.52
C LEU A 48 -1.57 3.36 -8.00
N THR A 49 -1.93 3.27 -9.28
CA THR A 49 -2.89 4.16 -9.93
C THR A 49 -4.34 3.79 -9.59
N PRO A 50 -5.30 4.73 -9.68
CA PRO A 50 -6.72 4.46 -9.41
C PRO A 50 -7.25 3.25 -10.18
N THR A 51 -8.11 2.47 -9.53
CA THR A 51 -8.73 1.27 -10.11
C THR A 51 -10.24 1.41 -10.14
N ASP A 52 -10.91 0.78 -11.11
CA ASP A 52 -12.36 0.83 -11.24
C ASP A 52 -12.99 -0.59 -11.26
N PRO A 53 -14.07 -0.85 -10.50
CA PRO A 53 -14.77 -2.14 -10.51
C PRO A 53 -15.26 -2.59 -11.88
N SER A 54 -15.65 -1.67 -12.77
CA SER A 54 -16.07 -1.97 -14.15
C SER A 54 -14.94 -2.59 -14.99
N THR A 55 -13.69 -2.37 -14.58
CA THR A 55 -12.48 -2.95 -15.19
C THR A 55 -11.88 -4.08 -14.36
N GLY A 56 -12.64 -4.60 -13.38
CA GLY A 56 -12.22 -5.69 -12.50
C GLY A 56 -11.15 -5.28 -11.48
N ASN A 57 -11.07 -3.99 -11.13
CA ASN A 57 -10.07 -3.44 -10.21
C ASN A 57 -8.61 -3.73 -10.64
N SER A 58 -8.35 -3.86 -11.94
CA SER A 58 -7.00 -4.12 -12.44
C SER A 58 -6.09 -2.90 -12.23
N PRO A 59 -4.93 -3.03 -11.57
CA PRO A 59 -3.99 -1.92 -11.42
C PRO A 59 -3.34 -1.52 -12.76
N TYR A 60 -3.56 -2.30 -13.83
CA TYR A 60 -3.05 -2.00 -15.17
C TYR A 60 -4.08 -1.27 -16.06
N VAL A 61 -5.28 -1.02 -15.55
CA VAL A 61 -6.32 -0.24 -16.25
C VAL A 61 -6.73 0.90 -15.33
N SER A 62 -6.28 2.11 -15.65
CA SER A 62 -6.54 3.28 -14.82
C SER A 62 -7.01 4.48 -15.64
N SER A 63 -7.83 5.32 -15.01
CA SER A 63 -8.21 6.63 -15.53
C SER A 63 -7.03 7.61 -15.57
N SER A 64 -5.95 7.36 -14.82
CA SER A 64 -4.76 8.20 -14.77
C SER A 64 -3.49 7.39 -14.52
N LEU A 65 -2.45 7.65 -15.32
CA LEU A 65 -1.11 7.07 -15.10
C LEU A 65 -0.30 7.80 -14.03
N PHE A 66 -0.82 8.92 -13.50
CA PHE A 66 -0.10 9.81 -12.59
C PHE A 66 -0.70 9.86 -11.18
N ALA A 67 -2.02 9.68 -11.06
CA ALA A 67 -2.70 9.73 -9.77
C ALA A 67 -2.38 8.49 -8.92
N GLY A 68 -2.52 8.61 -7.61
CA GLY A 68 -2.54 7.47 -6.68
C GLY A 68 -3.97 6.96 -6.45
N ASN A 69 -4.11 5.68 -6.16
CA ASN A 69 -5.37 5.05 -5.79
C ASN A 69 -5.76 5.45 -4.36
N GLU A 70 -6.90 6.12 -4.23
CA GLU A 70 -7.46 6.62 -2.97
C GLU A 70 -7.74 5.50 -1.96
N LEU A 71 -8.01 4.28 -2.43
CA LEU A 71 -8.25 3.13 -1.55
C LEU A 71 -7.02 2.69 -0.76
N LEU A 72 -5.83 3.18 -1.11
CA LEU A 72 -4.58 2.90 -0.40
C LEU A 72 -4.28 3.92 0.70
N VAL A 73 -5.11 4.95 0.87
CA VAL A 73 -4.96 5.94 1.96
C VAL A 73 -5.42 5.32 3.26
N SER A 74 -4.59 5.38 4.30
CA SER A 74 -4.92 4.78 5.59
C SER A 74 -5.84 5.65 6.44
N PRO A 75 -7.04 5.15 6.84
CA PRO A 75 -7.93 5.85 7.76
C PRO A 75 -7.28 6.12 9.13
N GLU A 76 -6.45 5.18 9.62
CA GLU A 76 -5.73 5.34 10.89
C GLU A 76 -4.77 6.53 10.86
N VAL A 77 -4.01 6.68 9.79
CA VAL A 77 -3.11 7.83 9.62
C VAL A 77 -3.91 9.13 9.53
N MET A 78 -5.02 9.14 8.79
CA MET A 78 -5.90 10.31 8.71
C MET A 78 -6.48 10.72 10.08
N ALA A 79 -6.86 9.76 10.93
CA ALA A 79 -7.34 10.04 12.29
C ALA A 79 -6.21 10.48 13.23
N ALA A 80 -5.01 9.93 13.08
CA ALA A 80 -3.82 10.38 13.81
C ALA A 80 -3.48 11.84 13.47
N ASP A 81 -3.63 12.22 12.21
CA ASP A 81 -3.42 13.59 11.70
C ASP A 81 -4.58 14.55 12.02
N GLY A 82 -5.68 14.05 12.63
CA GLY A 82 -6.86 14.86 12.99
C GLY A 82 -7.75 15.22 11.80
N LEU A 83 -7.60 14.54 10.66
CA LEU A 83 -8.45 14.69 9.47
C LEU A 83 -9.72 13.84 9.55
N LEU A 84 -9.71 12.80 10.37
CA LEU A 84 -10.87 11.97 10.71
C LEU A 84 -11.10 11.94 12.22
N ASP A 85 -12.35 11.76 12.63
CA ASP A 85 -12.70 11.50 14.01
C ASP A 85 -12.16 10.11 14.41
N LYS A 86 -11.44 10.05 15.53
CA LYS A 86 -10.87 8.80 16.07
C LYS A 86 -11.92 7.76 16.42
N SER A 87 -13.18 8.15 16.62
CA SER A 87 -14.29 7.20 16.84
C SER A 87 -14.76 6.51 15.56
N SER A 88 -14.30 6.97 14.39
CA SER A 88 -14.63 6.40 13.07
C SER A 88 -13.58 5.41 12.55
N VAL A 89 -12.56 5.12 13.36
CA VAL A 89 -11.42 4.25 13.05
C VAL A 89 -11.34 3.16 14.11
#